data_AF-A0A3A5QXG3-F1
#
_entry.id   AF-A0A3A5QXG3-F1
#
_cell.length_a   1.000
_cell.length_b   1.000
_cell.length_c   1.000
_cell.angle_alpha   90.00
_cell.angle_beta   90.00
_cell.angle_gamma   90.00
#
_symmetry.space_group_name_H-M   'P 1'
#
loop_
_entity.id
_entity.type
_entity.pdbx_description
1 polymer ?
#
loop_
_entity_poly.entity_id
_entity_poly.type
_entity_poly.pdbx_seq_one_letter_code
_entity_poly.pdbx_strand_id
1 'polypeptide(L)'
;MTVECPYCHEMIEETAQYCPHCGKAVIKSKAEVTPEKEKENLSMAEEGKKSQFQQEKAPKSAVSYIKENIPNTENWQEMYLSTKGRISRSTFFVRWLLLLVTVGIISVVFSFVPPVAAAFSLIGLIMQITLGVRRLHDLGHSGLWAIIFCIPVLYFVILLALFFMKGDAGDNAYGPKTK
;
A
#
# COMPACT_ATOMS: atom_id res chain seq x y z
N MET A 1 -17.64 39.02 38.66
CA MET A 1 -19.10 39.01 38.45
C MET A 1 -19.54 37.55 38.36
N THR A 2 -20.80 37.18 38.58
CA THR A 2 -21.25 35.79 38.40
C THR A 2 -21.79 35.60 36.99
N VAL A 3 -21.65 34.40 36.43
CA VAL A 3 -22.19 34.05 35.12
C VAL A 3 -22.98 32.76 35.17
N GLU A 4 -23.98 32.66 34.33
CA GLU A 4 -24.85 31.50 34.24
C GLU A 4 -24.15 30.37 33.47
N CYS A 5 -24.18 29.14 34.00
CA CYS A 5 -23.59 27.98 33.34
C CYS A 5 -24.45 27.55 32.14
N PRO A 6 -23.89 27.39 30.92
CA PRO A 6 -24.66 27.07 29.70
C PRO A 6 -25.26 25.65 29.67
N TYR A 7 -24.95 24.81 30.66
CA TYR A 7 -25.42 23.42 30.71
C TYR A 7 -26.47 23.18 31.79
N CYS A 8 -26.33 23.80 32.97
CA CYS A 8 -27.23 23.58 34.10
C CYS A 8 -27.94 24.85 34.58
N HIS A 9 -27.66 26.00 33.96
CA HIS A 9 -28.30 27.30 34.24
C HIS A 9 -28.13 27.81 35.67
N GLU A 10 -27.19 27.22 36.42
CA GLU A 10 -26.85 27.66 37.78
C GLU A 10 -25.75 28.73 37.73
N MET A 11 -25.80 29.66 38.68
CA MET A 11 -24.87 30.79 38.74
C MET A 11 -23.49 30.34 39.26
N ILE A 12 -22.43 30.61 38.50
CA ILE A 12 -21.05 30.27 38.85
C ILE A 12 -20.15 31.51 38.88
N GLU A 13 -19.01 31.40 39.54
CA GLU A 13 -17.98 32.44 39.53
C GLU A 13 -17.34 32.55 38.14
N GLU A 14 -17.12 33.79 37.70
CA GLU A 14 -16.58 34.10 36.37
C GLU A 14 -15.16 33.56 36.10
N THR A 15 -14.42 33.20 37.15
CA THR A 15 -13.08 32.58 37.08
C THR A 15 -13.11 31.06 37.18
N ALA A 16 -14.28 30.44 37.37
CA ALA A 16 -14.38 29.00 37.55
C ALA A 16 -14.16 28.26 36.22
N GLN A 17 -13.09 27.45 36.15
CA GLN A 17 -12.81 26.59 34.99
C GLN A 17 -13.79 25.42 34.86
N TYR A 18 -14.40 24.98 35.97
CA TYR A 18 -15.36 23.88 36.02
C TYR A 18 -16.57 24.28 36.87
N CYS A 19 -17.76 23.87 36.43
CA CYS A 19 -18.99 24.12 37.17
C CYS A 19 -19.10 23.13 38.35
N PRO A 20 -19.25 23.59 39.60
CA PRO A 20 -19.36 22.71 40.77
C PRO A 20 -20.67 21.92 40.82
N HIS A 21 -21.72 22.36 40.12
CA HIS A 21 -23.01 21.68 40.10
C HIS A 21 -23.10 20.57 39.04
N CYS A 22 -22.56 20.79 37.84
CA CYS A 22 -22.67 19.82 36.74
C CYS A 22 -21.35 19.13 36.35
N GLY A 23 -20.22 19.58 36.90
CA GLY A 23 -18.89 19.00 36.66
C GLY A 23 -18.29 19.29 35.28
N LYS A 24 -18.98 20.02 34.39
CA LYS A 24 -18.49 20.34 33.05
C LYS A 24 -17.59 21.58 33.07
N ALA A 25 -16.58 21.59 32.20
CA ALA A 25 -15.70 22.74 32.01
C ALA A 25 -16.48 23.93 31.42
N VAL A 26 -16.29 25.12 31.97
CA VAL A 26 -16.94 26.36 31.52
C VAL A 26 -15.85 27.32 31.07
N ILE A 27 -15.41 27.14 29.83
CA ILE A 27 -14.29 27.91 29.28
C ILE A 27 -14.83 29.27 28.81
N LYS A 28 -14.58 30.34 29.57
CA LYS A 28 -14.83 31.70 29.10
C LYS A 28 -13.77 32.09 28.06
N SER A 29 -14.23 32.24 26.83
CA SER A 29 -13.52 32.83 25.69
C SER A 29 -13.02 34.24 26.03
N LYS A 30 -11.71 34.38 26.24
CA LYS A 30 -11.01 35.66 26.08
C LYS A 30 -9.68 35.43 25.38
N ALA A 31 -9.77 34.90 24.16
CA ALA A 31 -8.82 35.18 23.11
C ALA A 31 -9.65 35.74 21.96
N GLU A 32 -9.42 37.00 21.65
CA GLU A 32 -9.95 37.70 20.49
C GLU A 32 -9.39 36.99 19.25
N VAL A 33 -10.12 35.98 18.77
CA VAL A 33 -9.85 35.36 17.47
C VAL A 33 -10.54 36.24 16.45
N THR A 34 -9.74 37.03 15.75
CA THR A 34 -10.16 37.82 14.61
C THR A 34 -10.87 36.89 13.60
N PRO A 35 -12.06 37.23 13.08
CA PRO A 35 -12.88 36.36 12.23
C PRO A 35 -12.23 35.98 10.87
N GLU A 36 -11.03 36.47 10.58
CA GLU A 36 -10.22 36.06 9.42
C GLU A 36 -9.50 34.72 9.63
N LYS A 37 -8.93 34.47 10.80
CA LYS A 37 -8.07 33.27 11.02
C LYS A 37 -8.84 31.97 11.15
N GLU A 38 -10.09 31.99 11.61
CA GLU A 38 -10.91 30.77 11.70
C GLU A 38 -11.41 30.32 10.33
N LYS A 39 -11.69 31.26 9.42
CA LYS A 39 -12.03 30.96 8.02
C LYS A 39 -10.85 30.35 7.27
N GLU A 40 -9.63 30.83 7.51
CA GLU A 40 -8.40 30.33 6.91
C GLU A 40 -8.07 28.90 7.38
N ASN A 41 -8.25 28.60 8.67
CA ASN A 41 -7.99 27.26 9.19
C ASN A 41 -9.08 26.24 8.83
N LEU A 42 -10.34 26.67 8.66
CA LEU A 42 -11.40 25.80 8.12
C LEU A 42 -11.19 25.50 6.64
N SER A 43 -10.78 26.49 5.82
CA SER A 43 -10.51 26.25 4.39
C SER A 43 -9.33 25.31 4.18
N MET A 44 -8.27 25.41 4.99
CA MET A 44 -7.11 24.50 4.91
C MET A 44 -7.42 23.08 5.39
N ALA A 45 -8.27 22.91 6.41
CA ALA A 45 -8.73 21.59 6.86
C ALA A 45 -9.67 20.92 5.85
N GLU A 46 -10.51 21.71 5.15
CA GLU A 46 -11.38 21.22 4.07
C GLU A 46 -10.61 20.91 2.78
N GLU A 47 -9.58 21.69 2.44
CA GLU A 47 -8.67 21.40 1.31
C GLU A 47 -7.79 20.17 1.56
N GLY A 48 -7.29 20.00 2.79
CA GLY A 48 -6.57 18.79 3.22
C GLY A 48 -7.44 17.54 3.09
N LYS A 49 -8.73 17.63 3.42
CA LYS A 49 -9.69 16.52 3.31
C LYS A 49 -10.14 16.26 1.87
N LYS A 50 -10.30 17.30 1.04
CA LYS A 50 -10.62 17.18 -0.40
C LYS A 50 -9.46 16.58 -1.19
N SER A 51 -8.21 16.91 -0.87
CA SER A 51 -7.03 16.34 -1.56
C SER A 51 -6.83 14.85 -1.30
N GLN A 52 -7.18 14.36 -0.10
CA GLN A 52 -7.16 12.92 0.22
C GLN A 52 -8.33 12.15 -0.42
N PHE A 53 -9.49 12.78 -0.64
CA PHE A 53 -10.64 12.14 -1.27
C PHE A 53 -10.59 12.17 -2.81
N GLN A 54 -9.89 13.13 -3.42
CA GLN A 54 -9.85 13.32 -4.88
C GLN A 54 -8.86 12.42 -5.63
N GLN A 55 -8.17 11.50 -4.95
CA GLN A 55 -7.34 10.48 -5.59
C GLN A 55 -7.90 9.06 -5.50
N GLU A 56 -9.21 8.90 -5.41
CA GLU A 56 -9.82 7.62 -5.75
C GLU A 56 -9.88 7.49 -7.28
N LYS A 57 -8.75 7.09 -7.89
CA LYS A 57 -8.72 6.73 -9.31
C LYS A 57 -9.79 5.68 -9.55
N ALA A 58 -10.68 5.92 -10.52
CA ALA A 58 -11.71 4.98 -10.92
C ALA A 58 -11.16 3.55 -11.01
N PRO A 59 -11.89 2.53 -10.53
CA PRO A 59 -11.40 1.15 -10.52
C PRO A 59 -10.98 0.77 -11.94
N LYS A 60 -9.69 0.51 -12.13
CA LYS A 60 -9.16 0.11 -13.43
C LYS A 60 -9.88 -1.15 -13.87
N SER A 61 -10.41 -1.15 -15.10
CA SER A 61 -10.97 -2.35 -15.72
C SER A 61 -9.93 -3.47 -15.70
N ALA A 62 -10.36 -4.71 -15.39
CA ALA A 62 -9.47 -5.88 -15.33
C ALA A 62 -8.62 -6.03 -16.61
N VAL A 63 -9.19 -5.73 -17.77
CA VAL A 63 -8.48 -5.76 -19.06
C VAL A 63 -7.34 -4.74 -19.11
N SER A 64 -7.59 -3.49 -18.67
CA SER A 64 -6.56 -2.45 -18.63
C SER A 64 -5.43 -2.80 -17.67
N TYR A 65 -5.78 -3.42 -16.53
CA TYR A 65 -4.81 -3.84 -15.52
C TYR A 65 -3.90 -4.98 -16.03
N ILE A 66 -4.47 -5.96 -16.73
CA ILE A 66 -3.68 -7.03 -17.36
C ILE A 66 -2.79 -6.43 -18.45
N LYS A 67 -3.33 -5.55 -19.30
CA LYS A 67 -2.58 -4.91 -20.39
C LYS A 67 -1.35 -4.15 -19.89
N GLU A 68 -1.46 -3.45 -18.75
CA GLU A 68 -0.34 -2.75 -18.11
C GLU A 68 0.76 -3.69 -17.57
N ASN A 69 0.45 -4.97 -17.35
CA ASN A 69 1.37 -5.97 -16.79
C ASN A 69 1.94 -6.94 -17.84
N ILE A 70 1.53 -6.83 -19.10
CA ILE A 70 2.13 -7.58 -20.19
C ILE A 70 3.51 -6.97 -20.50
N PRO A 71 4.59 -7.76 -20.48
CA PRO A 71 5.91 -7.26 -20.83
C PRO A 71 5.94 -6.76 -22.28
N ASN A 72 6.55 -5.59 -22.49
CA ASN A 72 6.90 -5.11 -23.83
C ASN A 72 8.42 -5.23 -24.04
N THR A 73 8.89 -5.01 -25.26
CA THR A 73 10.32 -5.12 -25.62
C THR A 73 11.22 -4.14 -24.88
N GLU A 74 10.69 -3.01 -24.39
CA GLU A 74 11.43 -1.94 -23.74
C GLU A 74 11.51 -2.08 -22.22
N ASN A 75 10.49 -2.69 -21.59
CA ASN A 75 10.29 -2.65 -20.14
C ASN A 75 10.31 -4.02 -19.46
N TRP A 76 10.38 -5.13 -20.22
CA TRP A 76 10.33 -6.47 -19.64
C TRP A 76 11.45 -6.72 -18.62
N GLN A 77 12.64 -6.16 -18.86
CA GLN A 77 13.78 -6.27 -17.95
C GLN A 77 13.46 -5.63 -16.60
N GLU A 78 12.97 -4.39 -16.58
CA GLU A 78 12.56 -3.73 -15.34
C GLU A 78 11.38 -4.45 -14.66
N MET A 79 10.49 -5.03 -15.46
CA MET A 79 9.34 -5.77 -14.95
C MET A 79 9.70 -7.09 -14.28
N TYR A 80 10.77 -7.78 -14.66
CA TYR A 80 11.09 -9.14 -14.17
C TYR A 80 12.50 -9.32 -13.58
N LEU A 81 13.50 -8.53 -13.99
CA LEU A 81 14.89 -8.60 -13.51
C LEU A 81 15.24 -7.55 -12.46
N SER A 82 14.46 -6.48 -12.34
CA SER A 82 14.69 -5.45 -11.32
C SER A 82 14.22 -5.90 -9.94
N THR A 83 15.11 -5.86 -8.95
CA THR A 83 14.80 -6.11 -7.53
C THR A 83 14.34 -4.85 -6.80
N LYS A 84 14.42 -3.69 -7.45
CA LYS A 84 14.08 -2.41 -6.85
C LYS A 84 12.58 -2.21 -6.75
N GLY A 85 12.15 -1.55 -5.68
CA GLY A 85 10.75 -1.20 -5.46
C GLY A 85 9.92 -2.31 -4.84
N ARG A 86 8.61 -2.11 -4.92
CA ARG A 86 7.57 -2.94 -4.30
C ARG A 86 6.54 -3.34 -5.36
N ILE A 87 5.92 -4.51 -5.19
CA ILE A 87 4.79 -4.93 -6.03
C ILE A 87 3.58 -5.28 -5.17
N SER A 88 2.40 -4.79 -5.58
CA SER A 88 1.15 -5.15 -4.91
C SER A 88 0.79 -6.61 -5.17
N ARG A 89 -0.02 -7.21 -4.27
CA ARG A 89 -0.46 -8.61 -4.36
C ARG A 89 -1.09 -8.99 -5.72
N SER A 90 -1.92 -8.11 -6.29
CA SER A 90 -2.57 -8.34 -7.59
C SER A 90 -1.57 -8.28 -8.74
N THR A 91 -0.60 -7.36 -8.65
CA THR A 91 0.44 -7.18 -9.67
C THR A 91 1.35 -8.39 -9.66
N PHE A 92 1.74 -8.84 -8.47
CA PHE A 92 2.51 -10.05 -8.26
C PHE A 92 1.80 -11.26 -8.86
N PHE A 93 0.52 -11.47 -8.54
CA PHE A 93 -0.26 -12.60 -9.05
C PHE A 93 -0.33 -12.62 -10.59
N VAL A 94 -0.67 -11.48 -11.21
CA VAL A 94 -0.78 -11.40 -12.68
C VAL A 94 0.57 -11.66 -13.34
N ARG A 95 1.66 -11.04 -12.86
CA ARG A 95 3.00 -11.25 -13.43
C ARG A 95 3.52 -12.66 -13.22
N TRP A 96 3.28 -13.23 -12.04
CA TRP A 96 3.60 -14.62 -11.74
C TRP A 96 2.87 -15.58 -12.70
N LEU A 97 1.57 -15.35 -12.94
CA LEU A 97 0.78 -16.17 -13.85
C LEU A 97 1.23 -16.03 -15.31
N LEU A 98 1.48 -14.79 -15.78
CA LEU A 98 2.01 -14.55 -17.13
C LEU A 98 3.35 -15.25 -17.35
N LEU A 99 4.24 -15.17 -16.37
CA LEU A 99 5.54 -15.83 -16.41
C LEU A 99 5.40 -17.36 -16.41
N LEU A 100 4.52 -17.91 -15.56
CA LEU A 100 4.25 -19.35 -15.49
C LEU A 100 3.73 -19.90 -16.83
N VAL A 101 2.76 -19.20 -17.44
CA VAL A 101 2.22 -19.59 -18.76
C VAL A 101 3.30 -19.51 -19.83
N THR A 102 4.11 -18.43 -19.84
CA THR A 102 5.17 -18.25 -20.83
C THR A 102 6.23 -19.34 -20.74
N VAL A 103 6.73 -19.62 -19.53
CA VAL A 103 7.71 -20.70 -19.29
C VAL A 103 7.11 -22.07 -19.61
N GLY A 104 5.83 -22.31 -19.30
CA GLY A 104 5.12 -23.54 -19.64
C GLY A 104 5.03 -23.77 -21.14
N ILE A 105 4.65 -22.74 -21.92
CA ILE A 105 4.59 -22.81 -23.39
C ILE A 105 5.98 -23.11 -23.96
N ILE A 106 7.01 -22.39 -23.52
CA ILE A 106 8.40 -22.62 -23.96
C ILE A 106 8.83 -24.06 -23.64
N SER A 107 8.50 -24.56 -22.44
CA SER A 107 8.86 -25.93 -22.03
C SER A 107 8.19 -26.99 -22.91
N VAL A 108 6.93 -26.79 -23.31
CA VAL A 108 6.23 -27.69 -24.22
C VAL A 108 6.82 -27.63 -25.63
N VAL A 109 7.06 -26.42 -26.15
CA VAL A 109 7.64 -26.19 -27.49
C VAL A 109 9.03 -26.81 -27.61
N PHE A 110 9.88 -26.69 -26.59
CA PHE A 110 11.24 -27.24 -26.58
C PHE A 110 11.35 -28.59 -25.86
N SER A 111 10.25 -29.31 -25.65
CA SER A 111 10.22 -30.59 -24.92
C SER A 111 11.14 -31.66 -25.53
N PHE A 112 11.38 -31.60 -26.85
CA PHE A 112 12.29 -32.50 -27.58
C PHE A 112 13.76 -32.07 -27.53
N VAL A 113 14.08 -30.91 -26.94
CA VAL A 113 15.46 -30.43 -26.69
C VAL A 113 15.63 -30.12 -25.20
N PRO A 114 15.81 -31.14 -24.34
CA PRO A 114 15.82 -30.96 -22.89
C PRO A 114 16.78 -29.89 -22.35
N PRO A 115 18.02 -29.74 -22.87
CA PRO A 115 18.92 -28.68 -22.40
C PRO A 115 18.39 -27.26 -22.62
N VAL A 116 17.69 -27.03 -23.74
CA VAL A 116 17.10 -25.73 -24.07
C VAL A 116 15.92 -25.44 -23.15
N ALA A 117 15.02 -26.42 -22.97
CA ALA A 117 13.90 -26.29 -22.03
C ALA A 117 14.38 -26.02 -20.59
N ALA A 118 15.43 -26.70 -20.13
CA ALA A 118 16.04 -26.50 -18.82
C ALA A 118 16.62 -25.08 -18.66
N ALA A 119 17.31 -24.56 -19.68
CA ALA A 119 17.87 -23.21 -19.65
C ALA A 119 16.78 -22.14 -19.51
N PHE A 120 15.70 -22.23 -20.29
CA PHE A 120 14.57 -21.31 -20.16
C PHE A 120 13.84 -21.44 -18.82
N SER A 121 13.72 -22.66 -18.29
CA SER A 121 13.15 -22.88 -16.95
C SER A 121 13.98 -22.21 -15.86
N LEU A 122 15.31 -22.24 -15.96
CA LEU A 122 16.21 -21.58 -15.03
C LEU A 122 16.10 -20.05 -15.11
N ILE A 123 16.01 -19.49 -16.32
CA ILE A 123 15.74 -18.05 -16.50
C ILE A 123 14.40 -17.68 -15.86
N GLY A 124 13.35 -18.46 -16.13
CA GLY A 124 12.04 -18.28 -15.51
C GLY A 124 12.08 -18.30 -13.98
N LEU A 125 12.85 -19.23 -13.40
CA LEU A 125 13.06 -19.31 -11.94
C LEU A 125 13.69 -18.03 -11.38
N ILE A 126 14.70 -17.48 -12.04
CA ILE A 126 15.34 -16.22 -11.62
C ILE A 126 14.33 -15.05 -11.65
N MET A 127 13.50 -14.99 -12.69
CA MET A 127 12.44 -13.97 -12.79
C MET A 127 11.40 -14.13 -11.68
N GLN A 128 11.02 -15.38 -11.33
CA GLN A 128 10.10 -15.66 -10.22
C GLN A 128 10.69 -15.22 -8.87
N ILE A 129 11.96 -15.51 -8.63
CA ILE A 129 12.65 -15.10 -7.41
C ILE A 129 12.66 -13.57 -7.32
N THR A 130 12.98 -12.87 -8.40
CA THR A 130 12.99 -11.40 -8.44
C THR A 130 11.62 -10.78 -8.19
N LEU A 131 10.54 -11.39 -8.70
CA LEU A 131 9.17 -11.00 -8.35
C LEU A 131 8.89 -11.21 -6.86
N GLY A 132 9.26 -12.38 -6.32
CA GLY A 132 9.10 -12.69 -4.91
C GLY A 132 9.87 -11.74 -3.99
N VAL A 133 11.09 -11.34 -4.34
CA VAL A 133 11.88 -10.31 -3.63
C VAL A 133 11.11 -9.00 -3.52
N ARG A 134 10.54 -8.50 -4.63
CA ARG A 134 9.76 -7.25 -4.59
C ARG A 134 8.44 -7.40 -3.83
N ARG A 135 7.88 -8.60 -3.78
CA ARG A 135 6.69 -8.88 -2.96
C ARG A 135 7.04 -8.92 -1.47
N LEU A 136 8.19 -9.48 -1.11
CA LEU A 136 8.75 -9.44 0.24
C LEU A 136 9.05 -8.01 0.69
N HIS A 137 9.60 -7.18 -0.21
CA HIS A 137 9.77 -5.75 0.04
C HIS A 137 8.44 -5.04 0.33
N ASP A 138 7.35 -5.43 -0.35
CA ASP A 138 6.02 -4.88 -0.08
C ASP A 138 5.43 -5.33 1.28
N LEU A 139 5.95 -6.41 1.86
CA LEU A 139 5.65 -6.87 3.24
C LEU A 139 6.63 -6.30 4.29
N GLY A 140 7.55 -5.43 3.90
CA GLY A 140 8.56 -4.86 4.79
C GLY A 140 9.73 -5.80 5.11
N HIS A 141 9.84 -6.94 4.43
CA HIS A 141 10.94 -7.90 4.62
C HIS A 141 12.08 -7.68 3.61
N SER A 142 13.29 -8.08 4.00
CA SER A 142 14.46 -8.01 3.12
C SER A 142 14.41 -9.07 2.00
N GLY A 143 14.98 -8.74 0.83
CA GLY A 143 15.10 -9.68 -0.29
C GLY A 143 15.89 -10.96 0.02
N LEU A 144 16.67 -11.00 1.11
CA LEU A 144 17.39 -12.19 1.55
C LEU A 144 16.45 -13.35 1.92
N TRP A 145 15.21 -13.06 2.32
CA TRP A 145 14.19 -14.10 2.56
C TRP A 145 13.89 -14.93 1.31
N ALA A 146 14.22 -14.44 0.11
CA ALA A 146 14.07 -15.18 -1.13
C ALA A 146 15.02 -16.39 -1.25
N ILE A 147 16.06 -16.51 -0.41
CA ILE A 147 16.90 -17.72 -0.35
C ILE A 147 16.04 -18.96 -0.02
N ILE A 148 14.97 -18.79 0.74
CA ILE A 148 14.05 -19.89 1.09
C ILE A 148 13.33 -20.45 -0.15
N PHE A 149 13.24 -19.68 -1.24
CA PHE A 149 12.65 -20.14 -2.50
C PHE A 149 13.46 -21.26 -3.16
N CYS A 150 14.72 -21.46 -2.78
CA CYS A 150 15.54 -22.57 -3.26
C CYS A 150 15.09 -23.94 -2.69
N ILE A 151 14.23 -23.96 -1.68
CA ILE A 151 13.70 -25.17 -1.07
C ILE A 151 12.28 -25.40 -1.60
N PRO A 152 12.01 -26.41 -2.45
CA PRO A 152 10.73 -26.53 -3.17
C PRO A 152 9.49 -26.53 -2.28
N VAL A 153 9.52 -27.29 -1.18
CA VAL A 153 8.37 -27.38 -0.26
C VAL A 153 8.09 -26.04 0.42
N LEU A 154 9.14 -25.36 0.91
CA LEU A 154 8.99 -24.05 1.55
C LEU A 154 8.62 -22.96 0.55
N TYR A 155 9.11 -23.07 -0.69
CA TYR A 155 8.76 -22.16 -1.77
C TYR A 155 7.24 -22.13 -1.99
N PHE A 156 6.57 -23.28 -2.06
CA PHE A 156 5.11 -23.32 -2.21
C PHE A 156 4.37 -22.67 -1.04
N VAL A 157 4.81 -22.92 0.20
CA VAL A 157 4.18 -22.32 1.39
C VAL A 157 4.32 -20.80 1.39
N ILE A 158 5.52 -20.29 1.10
CA ILE A 158 5.76 -18.84 1.07
C ILE A 158 5.05 -18.22 -0.13
N LEU A 159 5.03 -18.86 -1.29
CA LEU A 159 4.31 -18.37 -2.46
C LEU A 159 2.82 -18.14 -2.16
N LEU A 160 2.18 -19.10 -1.47
CA LEU A 160 0.80 -18.94 -1.01
C LEU A 160 0.67 -17.75 -0.04
N ALA A 161 1.57 -17.65 0.94
CA ALA A 161 1.59 -16.50 1.85
C ALA A 161 1.72 -15.16 1.09
N LEU A 162 2.60 -15.08 0.10
CA LEU A 162 2.81 -13.89 -0.74
C LEU A 162 1.59 -13.49 -1.58
N PHE A 163 0.74 -14.45 -1.96
CA PHE A 163 -0.53 -14.17 -2.65
C PHE A 163 -1.60 -13.56 -1.73
N PHE A 164 -1.70 -14.05 -0.49
CA PHE A 164 -2.82 -13.67 0.39
C PHE A 164 -2.48 -12.58 1.40
N MET A 165 -1.23 -12.49 1.86
CA MET A 165 -0.82 -11.48 2.83
C MET A 165 -0.97 -10.07 2.25
N LYS A 166 -1.42 -9.14 3.09
CA LYS A 166 -1.52 -7.72 2.75
C LYS A 166 -0.15 -7.07 2.92
N GLY A 167 0.26 -6.24 1.96
CA GLY A 167 1.46 -5.41 2.09
C GLY A 167 1.31 -4.25 3.07
N ASP A 168 2.40 -3.54 3.32
CA ASP A 168 2.44 -2.38 4.21
C ASP A 168 1.44 -1.31 3.77
N ALA A 169 0.71 -0.78 4.76
CA ALA A 169 -0.38 0.18 4.53
C ALA A 169 0.12 1.55 4.04
N GLY A 170 1.37 1.90 4.34
CA GLY A 170 2.02 3.15 3.94
C GLY A 170 3.31 2.91 3.19
N ASP A 171 4.11 3.97 3.09
CA ASP A 171 5.45 3.91 2.53
C ASP A 171 6.36 3.07 3.42
N ASN A 172 7.34 2.41 2.82
CA ASN A 172 8.33 1.64 3.56
C ASN A 172 9.74 1.87 2.98
N ALA A 173 10.75 1.20 3.55
CA ALA A 173 12.15 1.36 3.15
C ALA A 173 12.44 1.05 1.67
N TYR A 174 11.53 0.35 0.99
CA TYR A 174 11.66 -0.08 -0.41
C TYR A 174 10.87 0.80 -1.38
N GLY A 175 10.14 1.80 -0.90
CA GLY A 175 9.46 2.79 -1.73
C GLY A 175 8.02 3.11 -1.29
N PRO A 176 7.35 3.97 -2.06
CA PRO A 176 6.00 4.41 -1.74
C PRO A 176 4.99 3.27 -1.84
N LYS A 177 3.84 3.43 -1.17
CA LYS A 177 2.75 2.47 -1.22
C LYS A 177 2.36 2.13 -2.66
N THR A 178 2.21 0.83 -2.93
CA THR A 178 1.71 0.34 -4.22
C THR A 178 0.23 0.67 -4.39
N LYS A 179 -0.17 1.00 -5.61
CA LYS A 179 -1.56 1.33 -5.98
C LYS A 179 -2.40 0.07 -6.13
#